data_AF-A0A7C8AZK9-F1
#
_entry.id   AF-A0A7C8AZK9-F1
#
_cell.length_a   1.000
_cell.length_b   1.000
_cell.length_c   1.000
_cell.angle_alpha   90.00
_cell.angle_beta   90.00
_cell.angle_gamma   90.00
#
_symmetry.space_group_name_H-M   'P 1'
#
loop_
_entity.id
_entity.type
_entity.pdbx_description
1 polymer ?
#
loop_
_entity_poly.entity_id
_entity_poly.type
_entity_poly.pdbx_seq_one_letter_code
_entity_poly.pdbx_strand_id
1 'polypeptide(L)'
;MSYDLEKYREKRERVLGVKKRGLGFGRVAGFISLVILLGLGMVVIPRSIAFLQTRQLEDAIYKLSEERDGSERVLAELKKQEGVREVMVDAHGSRVVVTFNKEILDTARISAFFLKQGAPAVLLNEVSHSQRLHTMKKEAAATGGQ
;
A
#
# COMPACT_ATOMS: atom_id res chain seq x y z
N MET A 1 -12.51 46.40 -23.71
CA MET A 1 -12.78 46.97 -22.37
C MET A 1 -13.39 45.85 -21.54
N SER A 2 -12.63 45.22 -20.64
CA SER A 2 -13.15 44.13 -19.82
C SER A 2 -14.14 44.68 -18.79
N TYR A 3 -15.31 44.04 -18.69
CA TYR A 3 -16.37 44.49 -17.79
C TYR A 3 -15.99 44.12 -16.35
N ASP A 4 -15.61 45.13 -15.56
CA ASP A 4 -15.17 44.95 -14.17
C ASP A 4 -16.36 45.05 -13.21
N LEU A 5 -16.86 43.89 -12.81
CA LEU A 5 -18.01 43.72 -11.91
C LEU A 5 -17.77 44.30 -10.51
N GLU A 6 -16.52 44.35 -10.03
CA GLU A 6 -16.20 44.82 -8.68
C GLU A 6 -16.31 46.34 -8.58
N LYS A 7 -15.81 47.05 -9.59
CA LYS A 7 -15.88 48.52 -9.67
C LYS A 7 -17.32 49.06 -9.62
N TYR A 8 -18.26 48.38 -10.27
CA TYR A 8 -19.69 48.75 -10.24
C TYR A 8 -20.39 48.33 -8.95
N ARG A 9 -19.86 47.32 -8.23
CA ARG A 9 -20.36 46.93 -6.91
C ARG A 9 -19.98 47.98 -5.88
N GLU A 10 -18.72 48.43 -5.86
CA GLU A 10 -18.24 49.48 -4.95
C GLU A 10 -19.01 50.79 -5.12
N LYS A 11 -19.26 51.21 -6.37
CA LYS A 11 -20.02 52.43 -6.64
C LYS A 11 -21.47 52.32 -6.12
N ARG A 12 -22.12 51.16 -6.27
CA ARG A 12 -23.47 50.91 -5.74
C ARG A 12 -23.50 50.87 -4.22
N GLU A 13 -22.53 50.22 -3.58
CA GLU A 13 -22.43 50.15 -2.11
C GLU A 13 -22.16 51.54 -1.50
N ARG A 14 -21.39 52.40 -2.17
CA ARG A 14 -21.14 53.78 -1.74
C ARG A 14 -22.38 54.67 -1.84
N VAL A 15 -23.19 54.52 -2.90
CA VAL A 15 -24.44 55.29 -3.10
C VAL A 15 -25.56 54.81 -2.17
N LEU A 16 -25.63 53.51 -1.91
CA LEU A 16 -26.68 52.92 -1.07
C LEU A 16 -26.34 52.97 0.43
N GLY A 17 -25.14 53.40 0.82
CA GLY A 17 -24.71 53.49 2.23
C GLY A 17 -24.57 52.14 2.95
N VAL A 18 -24.76 51.02 2.25
CA VAL A 18 -24.73 49.66 2.81
C VAL A 18 -23.59 48.88 2.16
N LYS A 19 -22.60 48.51 2.95
CA LYS A 19 -21.47 47.66 2.53
C LYS A 19 -21.84 46.19 2.71
N LYS A 20 -21.94 45.41 1.62
CA LYS A 20 -22.26 43.98 1.73
C LYS A 20 -21.03 43.20 2.25
N ARG A 21 -21.12 42.64 3.47
CA ARG A 21 -20.09 41.81 4.12
C ARG A 21 -20.00 40.37 3.56
N GLY A 22 -20.10 40.19 2.24
CA GLY A 22 -20.04 38.87 1.61
C GLY A 22 -18.64 38.52 1.12
N LEU A 23 -18.20 37.26 1.29
CA LEU A 23 -17.07 36.74 0.51
C LEU A 23 -17.44 36.75 -0.98
N GLY A 24 -16.55 37.28 -1.82
CA GLY A 24 -16.74 37.24 -3.28
C GLY A 24 -16.79 35.80 -3.79
N PHE A 25 -17.63 35.55 -4.79
CA PHE A 25 -17.86 34.21 -5.38
C PHE A 25 -16.55 33.48 -5.72
N GLY A 26 -15.55 34.19 -6.26
CA GLY A 26 -14.24 33.61 -6.59
C GLY A 26 -13.52 33.01 -5.38
N ARG A 27 -13.65 33.61 -4.19
CA ARG A 27 -13.05 33.06 -2.96
C ARG A 27 -13.77 31.78 -2.54
N VAL A 28 -15.10 31.79 -2.56
CA VAL A 28 -15.91 30.61 -2.20
C VAL A 28 -15.65 29.46 -3.18
N ALA A 29 -15.65 29.74 -4.49
CA ALA A 29 -15.34 28.74 -5.50
C ALA A 29 -13.91 28.17 -5.36
N GLY A 30 -12.93 29.03 -5.04
CA GLY A 30 -11.54 28.59 -4.78
C GLY A 30 -11.40 27.68 -3.56
N PHE A 31 -12.13 27.96 -2.47
CA PHE A 31 -12.14 27.07 -1.31
C PHE A 31 -12.79 25.72 -1.63
N ILE A 32 -13.90 25.72 -2.36
CA ILE A 32 -14.58 24.49 -2.76
C ILE A 32 -13.70 23.64 -3.68
N SER A 33 -13.04 24.25 -4.66
CA SER A 33 -12.14 23.50 -5.55
C SER A 33 -10.94 22.92 -4.80
N LEU A 34 -10.37 23.65 -3.84
CA LEU A 34 -9.29 23.17 -3.00
C LEU A 34 -9.72 21.95 -2.16
N VAL A 35 -10.91 22.02 -1.54
CA VAL A 35 -11.46 20.90 -0.76
C VAL A 35 -11.67 19.67 -1.63
N ILE A 36 -12.20 19.83 -2.85
CA ILE A 36 -12.40 18.72 -3.78
C ILE A 36 -11.06 18.09 -4.18
N LEU A 37 -10.05 18.91 -4.50
CA LEU A 37 -8.72 18.41 -4.88
C LEU A 37 -8.04 17.66 -3.73
N LEU A 38 -8.10 18.19 -2.51
CA LEU A 38 -7.55 17.54 -1.33
C LEU A 38 -8.28 16.23 -1.01
N GLY A 39 -9.62 16.23 -1.07
CA GLY A 39 -10.43 15.05 -0.85
C GLY A 39 -10.15 13.95 -1.88
N LEU A 40 -10.03 14.31 -3.17
CA LEU A 40 -9.69 13.37 -4.22
C LEU A 40 -8.26 12.82 -4.05
N GLY A 41 -7.29 13.69 -3.75
CA GLY A 41 -5.92 13.29 -3.48
C GLY A 41 -5.80 12.27 -2.35
N MET A 42 -6.55 12.48 -1.26
CA MET A 42 -6.56 11.58 -0.11
C MET A 42 -7.06 10.16 -0.45
N VAL A 43 -7.99 10.02 -1.41
CA VAL A 43 -8.54 8.71 -1.80
C VAL A 43 -7.68 8.02 -2.86
N VAL A 44 -7.16 8.76 -3.82
CA VAL A 44 -6.46 8.18 -4.99
C VAL A 44 -5.01 7.81 -4.67
N ILE A 45 -4.28 8.67 -3.94
CA ILE A 45 -2.85 8.48 -3.69
C ILE A 45 -2.56 7.16 -2.95
N PRO A 46 -3.26 6.80 -1.85
CA PRO A 46 -2.98 5.55 -1.13
C PRO A 46 -3.22 4.30 -1.99
N ARG A 47 -4.27 4.32 -2.82
CA ARG A 47 -4.61 3.20 -3.71
C ARG A 47 -3.55 2.98 -4.79
N SER A 48 -3.06 4.06 -5.39
CA SER A 48 -2.02 3.99 -6.42
C SER A 48 -0.70 3.49 -5.84
N ILE A 49 -0.32 3.95 -4.64
CA ILE A 49 0.90 3.48 -3.94
C ILE A 49 0.77 1.99 -3.59
N ALA A 50 -0.37 1.57 -3.04
CA ALA A 50 -0.61 0.16 -2.70
C ALA A 50 -0.54 -0.74 -3.95
N PHE A 51 -1.09 -0.28 -5.08
CA PHE A 51 -1.04 -1.02 -6.33
C PHE A 51 0.39 -1.17 -6.88
N LEU A 52 1.17 -0.10 -6.88
CA LEU A 52 2.57 -0.14 -7.32
C LEU A 52 3.43 -1.02 -6.40
N GLN A 53 3.24 -0.91 -5.08
CA GLN A 53 3.97 -1.72 -4.12
C GLN A 53 3.62 -3.21 -4.17
N THR A 54 2.38 -3.58 -4.51
CA THR A 54 1.96 -5.00 -4.51
C THR A 54 2.24 -5.73 -5.82
N ARG A 55 2.37 -5.01 -6.95
CA ARG A 55 2.59 -5.63 -8.26
C ARG A 55 3.94 -6.35 -8.36
N GLN A 56 4.96 -5.86 -7.66
CA GLN A 56 6.32 -6.41 -7.69
C GLN A 56 6.56 -7.43 -6.57
N LEU A 57 5.58 -7.62 -5.67
CA LEU A 57 5.72 -8.54 -4.55
C LEU A 57 5.23 -9.94 -4.91
N GLU A 58 6.09 -10.90 -4.60
CA GLU A 58 5.82 -12.33 -4.72
C GLU A 58 5.99 -12.99 -3.36
N ASP A 59 5.13 -13.97 -3.11
CA ASP A 59 5.14 -14.79 -1.91
C ASP A 59 5.70 -16.17 -2.28
N ALA A 60 6.87 -16.49 -1.76
CA ALA A 60 7.45 -17.82 -1.85
C ALA A 60 7.16 -18.61 -0.58
N ILE A 61 6.55 -19.78 -0.74
CA ILE A 61 6.18 -20.67 0.35
C ILE A 61 7.21 -21.78 0.44
N TYR A 62 7.92 -21.84 1.56
CA TYR A 62 8.92 -22.84 1.86
C TYR A 62 8.45 -23.79 2.97
N LYS A 63 8.88 -25.04 2.88
CA LYS A 63 8.82 -26.00 3.98
C LYS A 63 10.22 -26.13 4.58
N LEU A 64 10.36 -25.83 5.87
CA LEU A 64 11.60 -26.08 6.61
C LEU A 64 11.71 -27.58 6.92
N SER A 65 12.88 -28.17 6.74
CA SER A 65 13.21 -29.46 7.34
C SER A 65 13.33 -29.29 8.86
N GLU A 66 13.00 -30.34 9.63
CA GLU A 66 12.54 -30.35 11.05
C GLU A 66 13.43 -29.69 12.14
N GLU A 67 14.51 -28.99 11.79
CA GLU A 67 15.44 -28.37 12.74
C GLU A 67 14.95 -26.97 13.15
N ARG A 68 13.96 -26.96 14.06
CA ARG A 68 13.29 -25.75 14.57
C ARG A 68 14.23 -24.77 15.28
N ASP A 69 15.23 -25.26 16.01
CA ASP A 69 16.05 -24.45 16.93
C ASP A 69 17.01 -23.47 16.25
N GLY A 70 17.29 -23.64 14.95
CA GLY A 70 18.10 -22.70 14.14
C GLY A 70 17.29 -21.80 13.21
N SER A 71 16.04 -22.20 12.92
CA SER A 71 15.23 -21.59 11.87
C SER A 71 14.90 -20.11 12.14
N GLU A 72 14.60 -19.74 13.38
CA GLU A 72 14.22 -18.35 13.72
C GLU A 72 15.35 -17.35 13.44
N ARG A 73 16.62 -17.73 13.69
CA ARG A 73 17.78 -16.87 13.42
C ARG A 73 17.97 -16.67 11.93
N VAL A 74 17.86 -17.75 11.15
CA VAL A 74 17.96 -17.71 9.68
C VAL A 74 16.85 -16.85 9.09
N LEU A 75 15.62 -16.97 9.61
CA LEU A 75 14.48 -16.15 9.17
C LEU A 75 14.65 -14.66 9.55
N ALA A 76 15.19 -14.38 10.73
CA ALA A 76 15.50 -13.01 11.16
C ALA A 76 16.59 -12.36 10.29
N GLU A 77 17.57 -13.13 9.85
CA GLU A 77 18.59 -12.67 8.89
C GLU A 77 18.03 -12.50 7.49
N LEU A 78 17.19 -13.42 7.02
CA LEU A 78 16.51 -13.30 5.74
C LEU A 78 15.67 -12.02 5.67
N LYS A 79 15.00 -11.64 6.77
CA LYS A 79 14.24 -10.39 6.87
C LYS A 79 15.11 -9.13 6.71
N LYS A 80 16.41 -9.21 6.99
CA LYS A 80 17.36 -8.10 6.81
C LYS A 80 17.90 -8.01 5.39
N GLN A 81 17.65 -9.02 4.55
CA GLN A 81 18.14 -9.05 3.19
C GLN A 81 17.39 -8.03 2.32
N GLU A 82 18.14 -7.33 1.47
CA GLU A 82 17.57 -6.36 0.55
C GLU A 82 16.59 -7.04 -0.40
N GLY A 83 15.38 -6.47 -0.52
CA GLY A 83 14.28 -7.03 -1.31
C GLY A 83 13.32 -7.92 -0.53
N VAL A 84 13.63 -8.34 0.70
CA VAL A 84 12.67 -9.07 1.56
C VAL A 84 11.80 -8.07 2.32
N ARG A 85 10.47 -8.16 2.15
CA ARG A 85 9.51 -7.28 2.81
C ARG A 85 8.98 -7.89 4.11
N GLU A 86 8.64 -9.17 4.06
CA GLU A 86 8.02 -9.86 5.18
C GLU A 86 8.39 -11.34 5.17
N VAL A 87 8.50 -11.92 6.36
CA VAL A 87 8.70 -13.34 6.58
C VAL A 87 7.69 -13.76 7.63
N MET A 88 6.75 -14.62 7.24
CA MET A 88 5.71 -15.17 8.12
C MET A 88 5.95 -16.66 8.31
N VAL A 89 5.71 -17.15 9.51
CA VAL A 89 5.70 -18.59 9.81
C VAL A 89 4.27 -18.99 10.11
N ASP A 90 3.84 -20.12 9.55
CA ASP A 90 2.52 -20.70 9.84
C ASP A 90 2.42 -21.11 11.33
N ALA A 91 1.21 -21.14 11.89
CA ALA A 91 0.96 -21.48 13.30
C ALA A 91 1.48 -22.89 13.67
N HIS A 92 1.57 -23.78 12.69
CA HIS A 92 2.13 -25.12 12.84
C HIS A 92 3.67 -25.16 12.74
N GLY A 93 4.33 -24.04 12.46
CA GLY A 93 5.79 -23.90 12.42
C GLY A 93 6.48 -24.64 11.27
N SER A 94 5.72 -25.25 10.36
CA SER A 94 6.26 -26.10 9.28
C SER A 94 6.43 -25.37 7.94
N ARG A 95 5.72 -24.25 7.76
CA ARG A 95 5.69 -23.49 6.52
C ARG A 95 6.13 -22.07 6.78
N VAL A 96 7.00 -21.56 5.91
CA VAL A 96 7.47 -20.18 5.92
C VAL A 96 6.98 -19.53 4.64
N VAL A 97 6.36 -18.36 4.75
CA VAL A 97 6.00 -17.52 3.62
C VAL A 97 6.94 -16.33 3.62
N VAL A 98 7.71 -16.18 2.54
CA VAL A 98 8.62 -15.07 2.32
C VAL A 98 8.01 -14.17 1.26
N THR A 99 7.67 -12.94 1.64
CA THR A 99 7.21 -11.90 0.71
C THR A 99 8.41 -11.07 0.30
N PHE A 100 8.76 -11.08 -0.99
CA PHE A 100 9.93 -10.40 -1.52
C PHE A 100 9.61 -9.63 -2.81
N ASN A 101 10.45 -8.66 -3.14
CA ASN A 101 10.40 -7.92 -4.40
C ASN A 101 11.19 -8.68 -5.48
N LYS A 102 10.48 -9.15 -6.50
CA LYS A 102 11.04 -9.94 -7.59
C LYS A 102 12.04 -9.22 -8.50
N GLU A 103 12.05 -7.88 -8.49
CA GLU A 103 13.03 -7.11 -9.27
C GLU A 103 14.42 -7.10 -8.63
N ILE A 104 14.48 -7.33 -7.31
CA ILE A 104 15.69 -7.25 -6.51
C ILE A 104 16.19 -8.66 -6.12
N LEU A 105 15.26 -9.56 -5.81
CA LEU A 105 15.54 -10.87 -5.26
C LEU A 105 14.70 -11.94 -5.99
N ASP A 106 15.26 -13.14 -6.18
CA ASP A 106 14.59 -14.28 -6.79
C ASP A 106 14.51 -15.47 -5.81
N THR A 107 13.63 -16.42 -6.10
CA THR A 107 13.46 -17.63 -5.28
C THR A 107 14.70 -18.51 -5.25
N ALA A 108 15.55 -18.43 -6.27
CA ALA A 108 16.83 -19.12 -6.35
C ALA A 108 17.89 -18.57 -5.37
N ARG A 109 17.98 -17.24 -5.20
CA ARG A 109 18.86 -16.61 -4.21
C ARG A 109 18.37 -16.87 -2.80
N ILE A 110 17.05 -16.85 -2.59
CA ILE A 110 16.45 -17.19 -1.30
C ILE A 110 16.74 -18.65 -0.93
N SER A 111 16.55 -19.59 -1.86
CA SER A 111 16.86 -21.01 -1.61
C SER A 111 18.37 -21.23 -1.39
N ALA A 112 19.24 -20.52 -2.13
CA ALA A 112 20.67 -20.54 -1.90
C ALA A 112 21.07 -19.97 -0.53
N PHE A 113 20.36 -18.96 -0.02
CA PHE A 113 20.55 -18.42 1.32
C PHE A 113 20.25 -19.47 2.39
N PHE A 114 19.10 -20.16 2.26
CA PHE A 114 18.72 -21.25 3.16
C PHE A 114 19.76 -22.39 3.17
N LEU A 115 20.28 -22.77 2.01
CA LEU A 115 21.36 -23.77 1.90
C LEU A 115 22.65 -23.32 2.57
N LYS A 116 23.06 -22.04 2.39
CA LYS A 116 24.28 -21.50 3.02
C LYS A 116 24.20 -21.46 4.53
N GLN A 117 23.02 -21.21 5.09
CA GLN A 117 22.81 -21.18 6.53
C GLN A 117 22.55 -22.57 7.15
N GLY A 118 22.67 -23.64 6.37
CA GLY A 118 22.49 -25.01 6.86
C GLY A 118 21.04 -25.35 7.22
N ALA A 119 20.07 -24.56 6.74
CA ALA A 119 18.64 -24.78 6.97
C ALA A 119 17.96 -25.21 5.67
N PRO A 120 17.98 -26.51 5.29
CA PRO A 120 17.43 -26.96 4.02
C PRO A 120 15.92 -26.73 3.97
N ALA A 121 15.54 -25.80 3.10
CA ALA A 121 14.16 -25.41 2.85
C ALA A 121 13.74 -25.86 1.44
N VAL A 122 12.57 -26.48 1.34
CA VAL A 122 11.99 -26.91 0.06
C VAL A 122 10.96 -25.88 -0.38
N LEU A 123 11.13 -25.31 -1.58
CA LEU A 123 10.14 -24.43 -2.19
C LEU A 123 8.90 -25.26 -2.53
N LEU A 124 7.76 -24.92 -1.91
CA LEU A 124 6.48 -25.56 -2.17
C LEU A 124 5.72 -24.86 -3.29
N ASN A 125 5.73 -23.53 -3.29
CA ASN A 125 5.00 -22.74 -4.27
C ASN A 125 5.52 -21.29 -4.34
N GLU A 126 5.28 -20.66 -5.48
CA GLU A 126 5.56 -19.25 -5.74
C GLU A 126 4.27 -18.62 -6.29
N VAL A 127 3.76 -17.61 -5.60
CA VAL A 127 2.46 -17.00 -5.93
C VAL A 127 2.59 -15.48 -5.83
N SER A 128 1.91 -14.74 -6.70
CA SER A 128 1.84 -13.28 -6.54
C SER A 128 1.19 -12.93 -5.20
N HIS A 129 1.78 -11.98 -4.48
CA HIS A 129 1.25 -11.49 -3.20
C HIS A 129 -0.22 -11.03 -3.33
N SER A 130 -0.55 -10.38 -4.46
CA SER A 130 -1.91 -9.95 -4.77
C SER A 130 -2.91 -11.11 -4.88
N GLN A 131 -2.51 -12.22 -5.51
CA GLN A 131 -3.35 -13.40 -5.66
C GLN A 131 -3.61 -14.05 -4.31
N ARG A 132 -2.59 -14.17 -3.45
CA ARG A 132 -2.74 -14.72 -2.10
C ARG A 132 -3.69 -13.86 -1.25
N LEU A 133 -3.55 -12.53 -1.28
CA LEU A 133 -4.47 -11.61 -0.58
C LEU A 133 -5.91 -11.76 -1.08
N HIS A 134 -6.11 -11.94 -2.38
CA HIS A 134 -7.43 -12.20 -2.95
C HIS A 134 -8.00 -13.55 -2.49
N THR A 135 -7.19 -14.60 -2.45
CA THR A 135 -7.59 -15.93 -1.95
C THR A 135 -7.96 -15.86 -0.47
N MET A 136 -7.13 -15.25 0.37
CA MET A 136 -7.41 -15.08 1.81
C MET A 136 -8.71 -14.30 2.06
N LYS A 137 -8.97 -13.25 1.30
CA LYS A 137 -10.24 -12.49 1.40
C LYS A 137 -11.45 -13.33 1.01
N LYS A 138 -11.32 -14.16 -0.04
CA LYS A 138 -12.39 -15.08 -0.47
C LYS A 138 -12.65 -16.16 0.57
N GLU A 139 -11.59 -16.73 1.15
CA GLU A 139 -11.69 -17.72 2.22
C GLU A 139 -12.33 -17.12 3.47
N ALA A 140 -11.89 -15.93 3.92
CA ALA A 140 -12.49 -15.25 5.07
C ALA A 140 -13.98 -14.93 4.86
N ALA A 141 -14.38 -14.54 3.64
CA ALA A 141 -15.78 -14.30 3.30
C ALA A 141 -16.62 -15.60 3.26
N ALA A 142 -16.01 -16.74 2.91
CA ALA A 142 -16.68 -18.05 2.91
C ALA A 142 -16.84 -18.62 4.34
N THR A 143 -15.87 -18.37 5.24
CA THR A 143 -15.90 -18.90 6.61
C THR A 143 -16.71 -18.04 7.58
N GLY A 144 -16.87 -16.73 7.31
CA GLY A 144 -17.66 -15.81 8.15
C GLY A 144 -19.19 -15.82 7.91
N GLY A 145 -19.69 -16.79 7.12
CA GLY A 145 -21.10 -16.91 6.74
C GLY A 145 -21.83 -18.12 7.34
N GLN A 146 -21.32 -18.72 8.41
CA GLN A 146 -22.02 -19.74 9.20
C GLN A 146 -22.43 -19.20 10.57
#